data_AF-A0A258QP02-F1
#
_entry.id   AF-A0A258QP02-F1
#
_cell.length_a   1.000
_cell.length_b   1.000
_cell.length_c   1.000
_cell.angle_alpha   90.00
_cell.angle_beta   90.00
_cell.angle_gamma   90.00
#
_symmetry.space_group_name_H-M   'P 1'
#
loop_
_entity.id
_entity.type
_entity.pdbx_description
1 polymer ?
#
loop_
_entity_poly.entity_id
_entity_poly.type
_entity_poly.pdbx_seq_one_letter_code
_entity_poly.pdbx_strand_id
1 'polypeptide(L)'
;GKRVTELMKQKQFKPLSVAEMALSLTAANDGYLDDVPVEKINDFETALHDYAAVNAKDLAEKIGNSGAYNDEIAAQIKHVIESFKSKGVY
;
A
#
# COMPACT_ATOMS: atom_id res chain seq x y z
N GLY A 1 -16.68 -2.49 0.42
CA GLY A 1 -17.49 -2.09 1.59
C GLY A 1 -16.77 -2.35 2.89
N LYS A 2 -17.02 -3.50 3.55
CA LYS A 2 -16.45 -3.85 4.87
C LYS A 2 -14.90 -3.89 4.95
N ARG A 3 -14.23 -4.22 3.85
CA ARG A 3 -12.76 -4.29 3.75
C ARG A 3 -12.11 -2.91 3.82
N VAL A 4 -12.65 -1.95 3.08
CA VAL A 4 -12.19 -0.55 3.06
C VAL A 4 -12.38 0.09 4.45
N THR A 5 -13.49 -0.22 5.13
CA THR A 5 -13.72 0.28 6.50
C THR A 5 -12.76 -0.31 7.53
N GLU A 6 -12.30 -1.56 7.35
CA GLU A 6 -11.27 -2.13 8.21
C GLU A 6 -9.88 -1.56 7.90
N LEU A 7 -9.54 -1.34 6.64
CA LEU A 7 -8.30 -0.66 6.28
C LEU A 7 -8.24 0.79 6.80
N MET A 8 -9.40 1.46 6.88
CA MET A 8 -9.49 2.79 7.50
C MET A 8 -9.34 2.75 9.03
N LYS A 9 -9.36 1.58 9.69
CA LYS A 9 -8.98 1.46 11.11
C LYS A 9 -7.46 1.48 11.24
N GLN A 10 -6.88 2.65 11.04
CA GLN A 10 -5.47 2.86 11.33
C GLN A 10 -5.18 2.60 12.82
N LYS A 11 -4.11 1.85 13.10
CA LYS A 11 -3.55 1.76 14.45
C LYS A 11 -3.09 3.16 14.89
N GLN A 12 -3.49 3.56 16.09
CA GLN A 12 -3.10 4.82 16.71
C GLN A 12 -1.55 4.94 16.75
N PHE A 13 -1.01 6.14 16.51
CA PHE A 13 0.43 6.48 16.54
C PHE A 13 1.31 6.02 15.36
N LYS A 14 0.74 5.61 14.23
CA LYS A 14 1.50 5.42 12.98
C LYS A 14 1.06 6.41 11.90
N PRO A 15 1.61 7.64 11.87
CA PRO A 15 1.38 8.53 10.75
C PRO A 15 1.97 7.89 9.48
N LEU A 16 1.10 7.57 8.53
CA LEU A 16 1.54 7.07 7.22
C LEU A 16 2.14 8.21 6.42
N SER A 17 3.25 7.93 5.75
CA SER A 17 3.78 8.78 4.69
C SER A 17 2.82 8.85 3.50
N VAL A 18 2.97 9.87 2.66
CA VAL A 18 2.18 10.02 1.42
C VAL A 18 2.33 8.78 0.52
N ALA A 19 3.52 8.17 0.51
CA ALA A 19 3.78 6.95 -0.24
C ALA A 19 3.01 5.73 0.31
N GLU A 20 3.03 5.52 1.62
CA GLU A 20 2.31 4.41 2.27
C GLU A 20 0.79 4.59 2.15
N MET A 21 0.31 5.82 2.30
CA MET A 21 -1.11 6.14 2.12
C MET A 21 -1.54 5.87 0.68
N ALA A 22 -0.73 6.25 -0.31
CA ALA A 22 -1.02 5.98 -1.71
C ALA A 22 -1.03 4.48 -2.05
N LEU A 23 -0.13 3.69 -1.45
CA LEU A 23 -0.13 2.23 -1.57
C LEU A 23 -1.42 1.62 -1.02
N SER A 24 -1.80 1.95 0.22
CA SER A 24 -3.02 1.45 0.84
C SER A 24 -4.28 1.86 0.06
N LEU A 25 -4.34 3.09 -0.43
CA LEU A 25 -5.47 3.59 -1.21
C LEU A 25 -5.57 2.90 -2.58
N THR A 26 -4.45 2.73 -3.27
CA THR A 26 -4.40 2.04 -4.57
C THR A 26 -4.80 0.58 -4.41
N ALA A 27 -4.30 -0.10 -3.37
CA ALA A 27 -4.67 -1.48 -3.06
C ALA A 27 -6.18 -1.63 -2.79
N ALA A 28 -6.78 -0.67 -2.11
CA ALA A 28 -8.21 -0.65 -1.82
C ALA A 28 -9.06 -0.30 -3.05
N ASN A 29 -8.61 0.63 -3.90
CA ASN A 29 -9.35 1.11 -5.06
C ASN A 29 -9.33 0.12 -6.23
N ASP A 30 -8.18 -0.50 -6.49
CA ASP A 30 -8.02 -1.49 -7.58
C ASP A 30 -8.50 -2.90 -7.19
N GLY A 31 -9.03 -3.08 -5.98
CA GLY A 31 -9.59 -4.37 -5.52
C GLY A 31 -8.55 -5.42 -5.15
N TYR A 32 -7.28 -5.05 -4.96
CA TYR A 32 -6.23 -5.99 -4.57
C TYR A 32 -6.48 -6.65 -3.21
N LEU A 33 -7.26 -5.99 -2.35
CA LEU A 33 -7.71 -6.46 -1.04
C LEU A 33 -8.91 -7.43 -1.10
N ASP A 34 -9.54 -7.63 -2.26
CA ASP A 34 -10.73 -8.48 -2.34
C ASP A 34 -10.43 -9.97 -2.15
N ASP A 35 -9.22 -10.40 -2.49
CA ASP A 35 -8.73 -11.76 -2.24
C ASP A 35 -8.25 -11.98 -0.80
N VAL A 36 -8.15 -10.91 0.00
CA VAL A 36 -7.64 -10.97 1.37
C VAL A 36 -8.81 -11.11 2.37
N PRO A 37 -8.74 -12.06 3.31
CA PRO A 37 -9.70 -12.15 4.41
C PRO A 37 -9.72 -10.86 5.23
N VAL A 38 -10.90 -10.42 5.67
CA VAL A 38 -11.08 -9.16 6.41
C VAL A 38 -10.17 -9.09 7.65
N GLU A 39 -10.00 -10.22 8.33
CA GLU A 39 -9.16 -10.38 9.52
C GLU A 39 -7.66 -10.18 9.24
N LYS A 40 -7.24 -10.47 8.00
CA LYS A 40 -5.85 -10.36 7.53
C LYS A 40 -5.53 -9.04 6.83
N ILE A 41 -6.49 -8.12 6.71
CA ILE A 41 -6.26 -6.84 6.01
C ILE A 41 -5.16 -6.02 6.70
N ASN A 42 -5.14 -6.01 8.03
CA ASN A 42 -4.10 -5.32 8.81
C ASN A 42 -2.70 -5.93 8.59
N ASP A 43 -2.62 -7.26 8.49
CA ASP A 43 -1.37 -7.98 8.23
C ASP A 43 -0.88 -7.73 6.80
N PHE A 44 -1.80 -7.75 5.83
CA PHE A 44 -1.53 -7.40 4.44
C PHE A 44 -1.01 -5.96 4.31
N GLU A 45 -1.65 -4.99 4.98
CA GLU A 45 -1.20 -3.60 4.95
C GLU A 45 0.21 -3.45 5.53
N THR A 46 0.45 -4.06 6.69
CA THR A 46 1.77 -4.02 7.34
C THR A 46 2.84 -4.64 6.44
N ALA A 47 2.57 -5.83 5.89
CA ALA A 47 3.49 -6.52 5.01
C ALA A 47 3.71 -5.77 3.68
N LEU A 48 2.68 -5.10 3.15
CA LEU A 48 2.78 -4.25 1.96
C LEU A 48 3.67 -3.03 2.23
N HIS A 49 3.50 -2.36 3.38
CA HIS A 49 4.34 -1.23 3.78
C HIS A 49 5.78 -1.66 4.00
N ASP A 50 6.03 -2.77 4.69
CA ASP A 50 7.38 -3.31 4.88
C ASP A 50 8.03 -3.69 3.53
N TYR A 51 7.27 -4.32 2.63
CA TYR A 51 7.74 -4.65 1.30
C TYR A 51 8.09 -3.42 0.48
N ALA A 52 7.24 -2.39 0.53
CA ALA A 52 7.46 -1.13 -0.15
C ALA A 52 8.64 -0.35 0.45
N ALA A 53 8.84 -0.37 1.76
CA ALA A 53 9.99 0.26 2.41
C ALA A 53 11.33 -0.33 1.91
N VAL A 54 11.35 -1.62 1.58
CA VAL A 54 12.55 -2.30 1.04
C VAL A 54 12.67 -2.17 -0.48
N ASN A 55 11.59 -2.41 -1.22
CA ASN A 55 11.62 -2.53 -2.69
C ASN A 55 11.26 -1.24 -3.43
N ALA A 56 10.56 -0.32 -2.77
CA ALA A 56 10.06 0.94 -3.33
C ALA A 56 10.67 2.16 -2.60
N LYS A 57 11.87 2.01 -2.03
CA LYS A 57 12.56 3.08 -1.29
C LYS A 57 12.81 4.33 -2.16
N ASP A 58 13.21 4.12 -3.42
CA ASP A 58 13.37 5.17 -4.43
C ASP A 58 12.04 5.92 -4.70
N LEU A 59 10.92 5.19 -4.69
CA LEU A 59 9.59 5.73 -4.88
C LEU A 59 9.12 6.52 -3.66
N ALA A 60 9.40 6.04 -2.45
CA ALA A 60 9.13 6.75 -1.22
C ALA A 60 9.95 8.06 -1.12
N GLU A 61 11.20 8.05 -1.55
CA GLU A 61 12.04 9.26 -1.62
C GLU A 61 11.54 10.25 -2.69
N LYS A 62 11.13 9.77 -3.86
CA LYS A 62 10.53 10.60 -4.91
C LYS A 62 9.24 11.26 -4.45
N ILE A 63 8.33 10.51 -3.84
CA ILE A 63 7.07 11.04 -3.31
C ILE A 63 7.34 12.00 -2.15
N GLY A 64 8.26 11.65 -1.24
CA GLY A 64 8.61 12.48 -0.08
C GLY A 64 9.21 13.83 -0.45
N ASN A 65 10.05 13.88 -1.50
CA ASN A 65 10.69 15.13 -1.94
C ASN A 65 9.84 15.95 -2.91
N SER A 66 9.11 15.30 -3.81
CA SER A 66 8.34 15.98 -4.86
C SER A 66 6.91 16.32 -4.41
N GLY A 67 6.34 15.53 -3.51
CA GLY A 67 4.90 15.57 -3.19
C GLY A 67 4.00 15.23 -4.37
N ALA A 68 4.55 14.96 -5.55
CA ALA A 68 3.82 14.70 -6.77
C ALA A 68 3.38 13.23 -6.84
N TYR A 69 2.08 13.03 -7.06
CA TYR A 69 1.51 11.78 -7.49
C TYR A 69 1.26 11.89 -9.00
N ASN A 70 2.22 11.41 -9.81
CA ASN A 70 2.11 11.38 -11.26
C ASN A 70 1.79 9.96 -11.76
N ASP A 71 1.40 9.83 -13.03
CA ASP A 71 1.02 8.54 -13.61
C ASP A 71 2.17 7.51 -13.56
N GLU A 72 3.43 7.94 -13.62
CA GLU A 72 4.60 7.06 -13.45
C GLU A 72 4.68 6.47 -12.04
N ILE A 73 4.50 7.29 -10.99
CA ILE A 73 4.48 6.83 -9.60
C ILE A 73 3.29 5.91 -9.37
N ALA A 74 2.11 6.23 -9.93
CA ALA A 74 0.95 5.36 -9.86
C ALA A 74 1.22 3.99 -10.51
N ALA A 75 1.87 3.96 -11.68
CA ALA A 75 2.25 2.73 -12.37
C ALA A 75 3.28 1.92 -11.55
N GLN A 76 4.27 2.57 -10.95
CA GLN A 76 5.25 1.90 -10.09
C GLN A 76 4.61 1.35 -8.81
N ILE A 77 3.68 2.08 -8.19
CA ILE A 77 2.91 1.60 -7.03
C ILE A 77 2.13 0.34 -7.38
N LYS A 78 1.44 0.32 -8.53
CA LYS A 78 0.74 -0.89 -9.01
C LYS A 78 1.70 -2.05 -9.20
N HIS A 79 2.84 -1.81 -9.85
CA HIS A 79 3.85 -2.85 -10.05
C HIS A 79 4.39 -3.41 -8.71
N VAL A 80 4.56 -2.57 -7.69
CA VAL A 80 4.98 -2.99 -6.34
C VAL A 80 3.90 -3.87 -5.70
N ILE A 81 2.62 -3.47 -5.78
CA ILE A 81 1.49 -4.25 -5.24
C ILE A 81 1.35 -5.59 -5.95
N GLU A 82 1.45 -5.61 -7.29
CA GLU A 82 1.41 -6.84 -8.09
C GLU A 82 2.59 -7.77 -7.76
N SER A 83 3.80 -7.21 -7.64
CA SER A 83 4.99 -7.97 -7.25
C SER A 83 4.86 -8.55 -5.84
N PHE A 84 4.27 -7.77 -4.91
CA PHE A 84 3.98 -8.22 -3.56
C PHE A 84 2.95 -9.38 -3.56
N LYS A 85 1.85 -9.24 -4.32
CA LYS A 85 0.87 -10.31 -4.52
C LYS A 85 1.47 -11.56 -5.14
N SER A 86 2.30 -11.40 -6.16
CA SER A 86 2.98 -12.52 -6.81
C SER A 86 3.95 -13.26 -5.89
N LYS A 87 4.51 -12.59 -4.88
CA LYS A 87 5.38 -13.23 -3.87
C LYS A 87 4.60 -13.94 -2.77
N GLY A 88 3.28 -13.73 -2.67
CA GLY A 88 2.41 -14.45 -1.72
C GLY A 88 2.73 -14.18 -0.25
N VAL A 89 3.27 -13.00 0.08
CA VAL A 89 3.73 -12.68 1.43
C VAL A 89 2.58 -12.09 2.28
N TYR A 90 1.52 -12.85 2.56
CA TYR A 90 0.40 -12.47 3.47
C TYR A 90 -0.51 -13.64 3.89
#